data_AF-A0A7S1N0U5-F1
#
_entry.id   AF-A0A7S1N0U5-F1
#
_cell.length_a   1.000
_cell.length_b   1.000
_cell.length_c   1.000
_cell.angle_alpha   90.00
_cell.angle_beta   90.00
_cell.angle_gamma   90.00
#
_symmetry.space_group_name_H-M   'P 1'
#
loop_
_entity.id
_entity.type
_entity.pdbx_description
1 polymer ?
#
loop_
_entity_poly.entity_id
_entity_poly.type
_entity_poly.pdbx_seq_one_letter_code
_entity_poly.pdbx_strand_id
1 'polypeptide(L)'
;GGFMPDPPDQLTVNEYLPGQGIAPHVDSTDTIADFIAVVSLGSACVMNYTHCTSGRRYPLLVHRRSLMVIHGPARYDYTHHIAKRKGDLVQCTRDQFCPALAGPDGDNLVPDPPPPLTPNLSPKPDPDPDPDPDPDPDP
;
A
#
# COMPACT_ATOMS: atom_id res chain seq x y z
N GLY A 1 13.75 4.10 25.33
CA GLY A 1 14.26 3.71 24.01
C GLY A 1 13.66 4.65 22.99
N GLY A 2 14.49 5.30 22.18
CA GLY A 2 14.04 6.14 21.08
C GLY A 2 13.81 5.32 19.80
N PHE A 3 13.16 5.92 18.80
CA PHE A 3 12.99 5.32 17.47
C PHE A 3 14.26 5.42 16.60
N MET A 4 15.21 6.28 17.00
CA MET A 4 16.49 6.51 16.35
C MET A 4 17.61 6.16 17.34
N PRO A 5 18.77 5.65 16.88
CA PRO A 5 19.90 5.34 17.75
C PRO A 5 20.53 6.60 18.36
N ASP A 6 20.61 7.67 17.56
CA ASP A 6 21.19 8.95 17.93
C ASP A 6 20.20 10.10 17.64
N PRO A 7 20.30 11.25 18.34
CA PRO A 7 19.52 12.44 18.01
C PRO A 7 19.86 12.96 16.60
N PRO A 8 18.86 13.31 15.77
CA PRO A 8 19.12 13.92 14.47
C PRO A 8 19.69 15.33 14.64
N ASP A 9 20.61 15.71 13.76
CA ASP A 9 21.26 17.03 13.71
C ASP A 9 20.84 17.86 12.47
N GLN A 10 20.12 17.24 11.53
CA GLN A 10 19.58 17.87 10.33
C GLN A 10 18.05 17.70 10.26
N LEU A 11 17.37 18.72 9.72
CA LEU A 11 15.93 18.69 9.42
C LEU A 11 15.65 19.32 8.06
N THR A 12 14.80 18.67 7.28
CA THR A 12 14.21 19.23 6.06
C THR A 12 12.69 19.24 6.19
N VAL A 13 12.05 20.35 5.81
CA VAL A 13 10.60 20.49 5.83
C VAL A 13 10.09 20.55 4.39
N ASN A 14 9.15 19.66 4.08
CA ASN A 14 8.54 19.56 2.76
C ASN A 14 7.05 19.87 2.88
N GLU A 15 6.56 20.78 2.03
CA GLU A 15 5.13 21.04 1.87
C GLU A 15 4.70 20.58 0.48
N TYR A 16 3.62 19.79 0.44
CA TYR A 16 3.03 19.30 -0.81
C TYR A 16 1.57 19.69 -0.87
N LEU A 17 1.23 20.60 -1.78
CA LEU A 17 -0.15 20.89 -2.14
C LEU A 17 -0.71 19.80 -3.05
N PRO A 18 -2.05 19.60 -3.12
CA PRO A 18 -2.65 18.62 -4.01
C PRO A 18 -2.18 18.76 -5.46
N GLY A 19 -1.65 17.67 -6.03
CA GLY A 19 -1.06 17.66 -7.38
C GLY A 19 0.47 17.77 -7.39
N GLN A 20 1.10 18.22 -6.30
CA GLN A 20 2.55 18.20 -6.15
C GLN A 20 3.04 16.83 -5.67
N GLY A 21 4.35 16.65 -5.76
CA GLY A 21 5.02 15.41 -5.39
C GLY A 21 6.52 15.55 -5.56
N ILE A 22 7.25 14.51 -5.23
CA ILE A 22 8.70 14.42 -5.38
C ILE A 22 9.04 13.28 -6.32
N ALA A 23 10.06 13.44 -7.17
CA ALA A 23 10.46 12.40 -8.11
C ALA A 23 11.08 11.19 -7.37
N PRO A 24 11.08 9.99 -7.98
CA PRO A 24 11.82 8.83 -7.45
C PRO A 24 13.29 9.16 -7.20
N HIS A 25 13.73 8.98 -5.95
CA HIS A 25 15.12 9.20 -5.55
C HIS A 25 15.50 8.33 -4.36
N VAL A 26 16.81 8.21 -4.15
CA VAL A 26 17.42 7.72 -2.92
C VAL A 26 18.05 8.93 -2.24
N ASP A 27 17.87 9.05 -0.92
CA ASP A 27 18.51 10.12 -0.15
C ASP A 27 20.03 10.00 -0.21
N SER A 28 20.72 11.14 -0.21
CA SER A 28 22.18 11.19 -0.34
C SER A 28 22.88 10.27 0.67
N THR A 29 23.60 9.27 0.15
CA THR A 29 24.38 8.31 0.94
C THR A 29 25.60 8.95 1.59
N ASP A 30 26.08 10.08 1.06
CA ASP A 30 27.31 10.72 1.49
C ASP A 30 27.08 11.74 2.63
N THR A 31 25.84 12.23 2.76
CA THR A 31 25.52 13.34 3.67
C THR A 31 24.45 13.01 4.70
N ILE A 32 23.70 11.92 4.54
CA ILE A 32 22.63 11.51 5.45
C ILE A 32 23.01 10.18 6.09
N ALA A 33 22.77 10.01 7.39
CA ALA A 33 23.09 8.76 8.10
C ALA A 33 22.14 7.59 7.70
N ASP A 34 22.39 6.39 8.22
CA ASP A 34 21.58 5.18 7.94
C ASP A 34 20.11 5.30 8.40
N PHE A 35 19.82 6.10 9.42
CA PHE A 35 18.47 6.27 9.92
C PHE A 35 17.88 7.60 9.47
N ILE A 36 16.69 7.55 8.86
CA ILE A 36 15.93 8.71 8.43
C ILE A 36 14.53 8.65 9.07
N ALA A 37 14.18 9.70 9.81
CA ALA A 37 12.87 9.87 10.41
C ALA A 37 12.02 10.82 9.58
N VAL A 38 10.87 10.35 9.12
CA VAL A 38 9.89 11.14 8.37
C VAL A 38 8.64 11.31 9.23
N VAL A 39 8.36 12.55 9.62
CA VAL A 39 7.14 12.92 10.36
C VAL A 39 6.13 13.49 9.39
N SER A 40 4.95 12.86 9.30
CA SER A 40 3.89 13.29 8.38
C SER A 40 2.80 14.03 9.12
N LEU A 41 2.50 15.24 8.64
CA LEU A 41 1.52 16.17 9.21
C LEU A 41 0.50 16.58 8.15
N GLY A 42 -0.60 17.20 8.59
CA GLY A 42 -1.68 17.63 7.68
C GLY A 42 -2.53 16.45 7.20
N SER A 43 -2.34 16.01 5.95
CA SER A 43 -3.11 14.95 5.30
C SER A 43 -2.31 13.66 5.10
N ALA A 44 -3.01 12.56 4.82
CA ALA A 44 -2.38 11.30 4.42
C ALA A 44 -2.00 11.34 2.94
N CYS A 45 -0.99 10.56 2.55
CA CYS A 45 -0.61 10.35 1.15
C CYS A 45 -0.02 8.95 0.94
N VAL A 46 0.09 8.51 -0.32
CA VAL A 46 0.82 7.30 -0.68
C VAL A 46 2.26 7.63 -1.07
N MET A 47 3.21 7.14 -0.27
CA MET A 47 4.62 7.08 -0.65
C MET A 47 4.89 5.78 -1.40
N ASN A 48 5.58 5.86 -2.53
CA ASN A 48 5.83 4.73 -3.40
C ASN A 48 7.30 4.34 -3.34
N TYR A 49 7.57 3.13 -2.86
CA TYR A 49 8.89 2.53 -2.88
C TYR A 49 9.05 1.69 -4.14
N THR A 50 10.18 1.81 -4.83
CA THR A 50 10.53 0.97 -5.98
C THR A 50 11.94 0.45 -5.81
N HIS A 51 12.07 -0.88 -5.75
CA HIS A 51 13.38 -1.53 -5.64
C HIS A 51 14.22 -1.22 -6.88
N CYS A 52 15.43 -0.71 -6.68
CA CYS A 52 16.29 -0.16 -7.73
C CYS A 52 16.64 -1.21 -8.81
N THR A 53 16.87 -2.47 -8.42
CA THR A 53 17.28 -3.52 -9.37
C THR A 53 16.11 -4.29 -9.96
N SER A 54 15.10 -4.63 -9.15
CA SER A 54 14.00 -5.51 -9.59
C SER A 54 12.79 -4.74 -10.12
N GLY A 55 12.72 -3.43 -9.92
CA GLY A 55 11.59 -2.60 -10.29
C GLY A 55 10.31 -2.89 -9.50
N ARG A 56 10.36 -3.77 -8.48
CA ARG A 56 9.20 -4.14 -7.68
C ARG A 56 8.74 -2.92 -6.87
N ARG A 57 7.43 -2.66 -6.93
CA ARG A 57 6.80 -1.47 -6.35
C ARG A 57 6.02 -1.82 -5.09
N TYR A 58 6.12 -0.95 -4.10
CA TYR A 58 5.45 -1.06 -2.81
C TYR A 58 4.83 0.30 -2.45
N PRO A 59 3.52 0.49 -2.72
CA PRO A 59 2.81 1.67 -2.25
C PRO A 59 2.57 1.56 -0.74
N LEU A 60 2.97 2.57 0.00
CA LEU A 60 2.77 2.69 1.44
C LEU A 60 1.86 3.87 1.72
N LEU A 61 0.73 3.61 2.37
CA LEU A 61 -0.13 4.66 2.91
C LEU A 61 0.55 5.27 4.14
N VAL A 62 0.92 6.54 4.03
CA VAL A 62 1.47 7.32 5.14
C VAL A 62 0.35 8.18 5.70
N HIS A 63 -0.04 7.87 6.93
CA HIS A 63 -1.13 8.58 7.62
C HIS A 63 -0.67 9.95 8.14
N ARG A 64 -1.61 10.86 8.37
CA ARG A 64 -1.31 12.07 9.16
C ARG A 64 -0.96 11.70 10.60
N ARG A 65 -0.05 12.46 11.22
CA ARG A 65 0.41 12.28 12.61
C ARG A 65 1.12 10.94 12.82
N SER A 66 1.84 10.46 11.81
CA SER A 66 2.68 9.27 11.91
C SER A 66 4.15 9.62 11.85
N LEU A 67 4.96 8.75 12.43
CA LEU A 67 6.41 8.70 12.26
C LEU A 67 6.76 7.45 11.44
N MET A 68 7.46 7.63 10.34
CA MET A 68 8.06 6.55 9.56
C MET A 68 9.58 6.60 9.75
N VAL A 69 10.19 5.45 10.02
CA VAL A 69 11.66 5.31 10.13
C VAL A 69 12.14 4.49 8.94
N ILE A 70 13.03 5.06 8.13
CA ILE A 70 13.65 4.42 6.98
C ILE A 70 15.10 4.12 7.35
N HIS A 71 15.51 2.86 7.23
CA HIS A 71 16.89 2.42 7.48
C HIS A 71 17.21 1.13 6.72
N GLY A 72 18.50 0.76 6.64
CA GLY A 72 18.93 -0.48 6.00
C GLY A 72 18.48 -0.58 4.54
N PRO A 73 18.08 -1.77 4.03
CA PRO A 73 17.74 -1.94 2.61
C PRO A 73 16.70 -0.95 2.09
N ALA A 74 15.71 -0.56 2.91
CA ALA A 74 14.68 0.41 2.50
C ALA A 74 15.25 1.81 2.18
N ARG A 75 16.38 2.16 2.78
CA ARG A 75 17.09 3.42 2.52
C ARG A 75 17.96 3.34 1.27
N TYR A 76 18.67 2.24 1.06
CA TYR A 76 19.70 2.13 0.01
C TYR A 76 19.19 1.50 -1.29
N ASP A 77 18.35 0.47 -1.20
CA ASP A 77 17.98 -0.38 -2.33
C ASP A 77 16.65 0.03 -2.99
N TYR A 78 15.99 1.05 -2.44
CA TYR A 78 14.69 1.51 -2.92
C TYR A 78 14.71 3.01 -3.17
N THR A 79 14.25 3.40 -4.36
CA THR A 79 13.81 4.77 -4.58
C THR A 79 12.46 4.99 -3.89
N HIS A 80 12.25 6.17 -3.32
CA HIS A 80 10.98 6.58 -2.75
C HIS A 80 10.45 7.83 -3.47
N HIS A 81 9.11 7.95 -3.58
CA HIS A 81 8.48 9.13 -4.17
C HIS A 81 7.03 9.34 -3.76
N ILE A 82 6.55 10.57 -3.93
CA ILE A 82 5.14 10.94 -3.87
C ILE A 82 4.72 11.35 -5.27
N ALA A 83 3.73 10.66 -5.84
CA ALA A 83 3.28 10.92 -7.21
C ALA A 83 2.59 12.29 -7.31
N LYS A 84 2.83 13.01 -8.42
CA LYS A 84 2.15 14.28 -8.74
C LYS A 84 0.70 14.02 -9.15
N ARG A 85 -0.19 13.93 -8.16
CA ARG A 85 -1.63 13.71 -8.35
C ARG A 85 -2.44 14.40 -7.26
N LYS A 86 -3.73 14.62 -7.51
CA LYS A 86 -4.61 15.36 -6.58
C LYS A 86 -5.21 14.48 -5.46
N GLY A 87 -5.09 13.15 -5.58
CA GLY A 87 -5.60 12.21 -4.59
C GLY A 87 -5.12 10.79 -4.84
N ASP A 88 -5.27 9.94 -3.83
CA ASP A 88 -4.89 8.54 -3.82
C ASP A 88 -6.11 7.63 -3.75
N LEU A 89 -6.10 6.54 -4.53
CA LEU A 89 -7.06 5.45 -4.35
C LEU A 89 -6.47 4.47 -3.34
N VAL A 90 -7.14 4.31 -2.20
CA VAL A 90 -6.70 3.48 -1.09
C VAL A 90 -7.83 2.52 -0.74
N GLN A 91 -7.51 1.23 -0.63
CA GLN A 91 -8.44 0.26 -0.10
C GLN A 91 -8.48 0.42 1.43
N CYS A 92 -9.52 1.03 1.99
CA CYS A 92 -9.76 0.93 3.44
C CYS A 92 -10.39 -0.45 3.70
N THR A 93 -9.66 -1.31 4.41
CA THR A 93 -10.24 -2.49 5.07
C THR A 93 -10.80 -2.05 6.42
N ARG A 94 -11.88 -2.70 6.93
CA ARG A 94 -12.59 -2.28 8.16
C ARG A 94 -11.66 -2.14 9.40
N ASP A 95 -10.50 -2.78 9.40
CA ASP A 95 -9.52 -2.74 10.50
C ASP A 95 -8.41 -1.70 10.34
N GLN A 96 -8.31 -1.03 9.19
CA GLN A 96 -7.41 0.11 9.02
C GLN A 96 -8.12 1.35 9.51
N PHE A 97 -7.69 1.85 10.68
CA PHE A 97 -8.10 3.17 11.15
C PHE A 97 -7.74 4.20 10.06
N CYS A 98 -8.74 4.61 9.27
CA CYS A 98 -8.64 5.62 8.23
C CYS A 98 -9.12 6.97 8.83
N PRO A 99 -8.28 7.75 9.55
CA PRO A 99 -8.71 9.00 10.19
C PRO A 99 -9.12 10.10 9.18
N ALA A 100 -8.92 9.86 7.87
CA ALA A 100 -9.41 10.71 6.80
C ALA A 100 -10.94 10.61 6.59
N LEU A 101 -11.59 9.56 7.12
CA LEU A 101 -13.05 9.38 7.05
C LEU A 101 -13.78 9.79 8.35
N ALA A 102 -13.03 10.04 9.44
CA ALA A 102 -13.59 10.60 10.65
C ALA A 102 -13.89 12.08 10.41
N GLY A 103 -15.18 12.42 10.25
CA GLY A 103 -15.66 13.80 10.32
C GLY A 103 -15.31 14.44 11.67
N PRO A 104 -15.51 15.76 11.82
CA PRO A 104 -15.17 16.49 13.05
C PRO A 104 -15.85 15.92 14.32
N ASP A 105 -16.94 15.18 14.16
CA ASP A 105 -17.80 14.74 15.27
C ASP A 105 -17.60 13.28 15.69
N GLY A 106 -16.65 12.53 15.12
CA GLY A 106 -16.29 11.19 15.62
C GLY A 106 -17.35 10.09 15.45
N ASP A 107 -18.50 10.40 14.85
CA ASP A 107 -19.55 9.42 14.58
C ASP A 107 -19.19 8.60 13.33
N ASN A 108 -18.64 7.41 13.56
CA ASN A 108 -18.53 6.38 12.53
C ASN A 108 -19.95 5.99 12.09
N LEU A 109 -20.47 6.58 11.01
CA LEU A 109 -21.57 5.99 10.26
C LEU A 109 -21.05 4.70 9.64
N VAL A 110 -21.26 3.58 10.33
CA VAL A 110 -20.93 2.24 9.85
C VAL A 110 -22.03 1.82 8.87
N PRO A 111 -21.78 1.73 7.55
CA PRO A 111 -22.69 1.00 6.68
C PRO A 111 -22.61 -0.49 7.03
N ASP A 112 -23.78 -1.16 6.98
CA ASP A 112 -23.92 -2.59 7.23
C ASP A 112 -22.89 -3.41 6.45
N PRO A 113 -22.39 -4.52 7.01
CA PRO A 113 -21.46 -5.38 6.31
C PRO A 113 -22.08 -5.88 5.00
N PRO A 114 -21.31 -5.97 3.90
CA PRO A 114 -21.79 -6.60 2.68
C PRO A 114 -22.17 -8.06 2.99
N PRO A 115 -23.21 -8.60 2.33
CA PRO A 115 -23.59 -10.00 2.52
C PRO A 115 -22.38 -10.92 2.23
N PRO A 116 -22.27 -12.06 2.92
CA PRO A 116 -21.14 -12.96 2.74
C PRO A 116 -21.05 -13.39 1.28
N LEU A 117 -19.84 -13.28 0.71
CA LEU A 117 -19.54 -13.81 -0.61
C LEU A 117 -19.80 -15.32 -0.56
N THR A 118 -20.71 -15.81 -1.41
CA THR A 118 -20.89 -17.24 -1.60
C THR A 118 -19.56 -17.84 -2.07
N PRO A 119 -19.19 -19.07 -1.65
CA PRO A 119 -18.01 -19.72 -2.18
C PRO A 119 -18.20 -19.83 -3.69
N ASN A 120 -17.22 -19.34 -4.44
CA ASN A 120 -17.15 -19.54 -5.87
C ASN A 120 -17.03 -21.05 -6.09
N LEU A 121 -18.15 -21.72 -6.42
CA LEU A 121 -18.14 -23.12 -6.78
C LEU A 121 -17.22 -23.23 -7.99
N SER A 122 -16.14 -24.01 -7.85
CA SER A 122 -15.36 -24.43 -9.01
C SER A 122 -16.32 -24.96 -10.09
N PRO A 123 -16.04 -24.74 -11.38
CA PRO A 123 -16.85 -25.35 -12.44
C PRO A 123 -17.02 -26.84 -12.13
N LYS A 124 -18.27 -27.34 -12.18
CA LYS A 124 -18.49 -28.79 -12.11
C LYS A 124 -17.67 -29.43 -13.23
N PRO A 125 -17.00 -30.58 -12.99
CA PRO A 125 -16.41 -31.33 -14.07
C PRO A 125 -17.50 -31.62 -15.12
N ASP A 126 -17.10 -31.58 -16.40
CA ASP A 126 -17.97 -31.97 -17.50
C ASP A 126 -18.52 -33.38 -17.24
N PRO A 127 -19.78 -33.66 -17.62
CA PRO A 127 -20.31 -35.02 -17.52
C PRO A 127 -19.42 -35.97 -18.32
N ASP A 128 -19.23 -37.19 -17.79
CA ASP A 128 -18.55 -38.26 -18.51
C ASP A 128 -19.23 -38.45 -19.89
N PRO A 129 -18.47 -38.76 -20.95
CA PRO A 129 -19.06 -39.05 -22.25
C PRO A 129 -20.06 -40.20 -22.13
N ASP A 130 -21.17 -40.09 -22.87
CA ASP A 130 -22.15 -41.16 -22.97
C ASP A 130 -21.45 -42.48 -23.38
N PRO A 131 -21.87 -43.63 -22.83
CA PRO A 131 -21.32 -44.92 -23.24
C PRO A 131 -21.51 -45.11 -24.75
N ASP A 132 -20.50 -45.68 -25.40
CA ASP A 132 -20.57 -46.06 -26.81
C ASP A 132 -21.83 -46.92 -27.04
N PRO A 133 -22.54 -46.74 -28.17
CA PRO A 133 -23.70 -47.57 -28.48
C PRO A 133 -23.29 -49.04 -28.52
N ASP A 134 -24.15 -49.91 -27.97
CA ASP A 134 -23.96 -51.36 -28.03
C ASP A 134 -23.70 -51.81 -29.48
N PRO A 135 -22.80 -52.78 -29.71
CA PRO A 135 -22.58 -53.30 -31.04
C PRO A 135 -23.88 -53.89 -31.60
N ASP A 136 -24.18 -53.56 -32.86
CA ASP A 136 -25.32 -54.12 -33.57
C ASP A 136 -25.26 -55.66 -33.52
N PRO A 137 -26.41 -56.35 -33.36
CA PRO A 137 -26.42 -57.80 -33.34
C PRO A 137 -25.92 -58.35 -34.69
N ASP A 138 -24.93 -59.25 -34.64
CA ASP A 138 -24.40 -59.94 -35.81
C ASP A 138 -25.52 -60.70 -36.57
N PRO A 139 -25.50 -60.68 -37.92
CA PRO A 139 -26.48 -61.38 -38.76
C PRO A 139 -26.33 -62.91 -38.77
#